data_AF-A0A8T5U916-F1
#
_entry.id   AF-A0A8T5U916-F1
#
_cell.length_a   1.000
_cell.length_b   1.000
_cell.length_c   1.000
_cell.angle_alpha   90.00
_cell.angle_beta   90.00
_cell.angle_gamma   90.00
#
_symmetry.space_group_name_H-M   'P 1'
#
loop_
_entity.id
_entity.type
_entity.pdbx_description
1 polymer ?
#
loop_
_entity_poly.entity_id
_entity_poly.type
_entity_poly.pdbx_seq_one_letter_code
_entity_poly.pdbx_strand_id
1 'polypeptide(L)'
;MSGIETLLPYLDKKRSSESPTIIVDSREAKTAPKIVNCLIELGVNVKSAPLKKGDYILSDQCAIERKTVTDFVYTLTRRYLFDQLFKLKDVYPKSMIVLEGYLPIIYKFSHIKPAAVWGAMFNLAKNGVAFINTKSYKETAEFLYVAAKQEQIVEKRKPTIHAFKKNDTLSDAQIFLVSSLPNIGGEKAKLILEKYQTPLKAFNNIEDWPKKVHGLGPIISNKVKEVMNTQYNKE
;
A
#
# COMPACT_ATOMS: atom_id res chain seq x y z
N MET A 1 -14.10 -19.02 8.18
CA MET A 1 -12.78 -19.66 8.35
C MET A 1 -12.47 -20.38 7.05
N SER A 2 -11.51 -19.89 6.26
CA SER A 2 -11.17 -20.45 4.95
C SER A 2 -10.34 -21.72 5.10
N GLY A 3 -10.76 -22.81 4.45
CA GLY A 3 -10.21 -24.17 4.63
C GLY A 3 -8.81 -24.41 4.07
N ILE A 4 -7.81 -23.63 4.49
CA ILE A 4 -6.40 -23.86 4.17
C ILE A 4 -5.59 -23.79 5.47
N GLU A 5 -5.80 -24.75 6.35
CA GLU A 5 -4.99 -24.96 7.57
C GLU A 5 -3.95 -26.08 7.38
N THR A 6 -3.71 -26.52 6.15
CA THR A 6 -2.80 -27.64 5.88
C THR A 6 -1.65 -27.22 4.99
N LEU A 7 -0.44 -27.70 5.33
CA LEU A 7 0.76 -27.49 4.51
C LEU A 7 0.80 -28.40 3.27
N LEU A 8 -0.22 -29.25 3.08
CA LEU A 8 -0.30 -30.25 2.02
C LEU A 8 -0.11 -29.67 0.60
N PRO A 9 -0.68 -28.49 0.25
CA PRO A 9 -0.43 -27.86 -1.05
C PRO A 9 1.04 -27.48 -1.29
N TYR A 10 1.87 -27.42 -0.25
CA TYR A 10 3.29 -27.05 -0.33
C TYR A 10 4.23 -28.28 -0.39
N LEU A 11 3.75 -29.47 -0.01
CA LEU A 11 4.49 -30.73 -0.10
C LEU A 11 4.38 -31.37 -1.50
N ASP A 12 3.30 -31.06 -2.23
CA ASP A 12 3.09 -31.57 -3.57
C ASP A 12 4.10 -30.95 -4.56
N LYS A 13 5.12 -31.73 -4.90
CA LYS A 13 6.14 -31.44 -5.93
C LYS A 13 5.58 -31.35 -7.36
N LYS A 14 4.26 -31.41 -7.56
CA LYS A 14 3.68 -31.11 -8.87
C LYS A 14 3.94 -29.64 -9.14
N ARG A 15 4.91 -29.37 -10.04
CA ARG A 15 5.05 -28.09 -10.73
C ARG A 15 3.69 -27.81 -11.37
N SER A 16 2.84 -27.03 -10.71
CA SER A 16 1.77 -26.32 -11.41
C SER A 16 2.42 -25.58 -12.56
N SER A 17 1.89 -25.72 -13.77
CA SER A 17 2.42 -25.05 -14.96
C SER A 17 2.36 -23.52 -14.89
N GLU A 18 1.69 -22.98 -13.87
CA GLU A 18 1.58 -21.55 -13.63
C GLU A 18 2.78 -21.04 -12.82
N SER A 19 3.61 -20.24 -13.48
CA SER A 19 4.65 -19.44 -12.84
C SER A 19 4.02 -18.25 -12.10
N PRO A 20 4.30 -18.05 -10.80
CA PRO A 20 3.78 -16.90 -10.09
C PRO A 20 4.37 -15.62 -10.67
N THR A 21 3.59 -14.54 -10.66
CA THR A 21 4.02 -13.21 -11.13
C THR A 21 4.30 -12.31 -9.93
N ILE A 22 5.42 -11.62 -9.88
CA ILE A 22 5.69 -10.63 -8.82
C ILE A 22 5.89 -9.27 -9.48
N ILE A 23 5.18 -8.25 -8.99
CA ILE A 23 5.42 -6.87 -9.40
C ILE A 23 6.44 -6.26 -8.45
N VAL A 24 7.53 -5.72 -9.00
CA VAL A 24 8.66 -5.16 -8.24
C VAL A 24 8.75 -3.67 -8.50
N ASP A 25 8.96 -2.87 -7.46
CA ASP A 25 9.22 -1.44 -7.61
C ASP A 25 10.43 -1.21 -8.51
N SER A 26 10.31 -0.28 -9.43
CA SER A 26 11.38 0.09 -10.36
C SER A 26 12.67 0.55 -9.68
N ARG A 27 12.62 1.10 -8.46
CA ARG A 27 13.81 1.45 -7.69
C ARG A 27 14.38 0.23 -7.01
N GLU A 28 13.54 -0.61 -6.41
CA GLU A 28 14.01 -1.85 -5.78
C GLU A 28 14.66 -2.81 -6.78
N ALA A 29 14.10 -2.92 -7.99
CA ALA A 29 14.70 -3.70 -9.06
C ALA A 29 16.12 -3.22 -9.44
N LYS A 30 16.43 -1.93 -9.23
CA LYS A 30 17.75 -1.35 -9.48
C LYS A 30 18.69 -1.49 -8.28
N THR A 31 18.20 -1.35 -7.06
CA THR A 31 19.00 -1.43 -5.82
C THR A 31 19.32 -2.86 -5.43
N ALA A 32 18.41 -3.81 -5.71
CA ALA A 32 18.53 -5.22 -5.36
C ALA A 32 18.44 -6.17 -6.57
N PRO A 33 19.29 -5.99 -7.61
CA PRO A 33 19.22 -6.80 -8.84
C PRO A 33 19.47 -8.30 -8.57
N LYS A 34 20.22 -8.63 -7.51
CA LYS A 34 20.47 -10.02 -7.10
C LYS A 34 19.18 -10.76 -6.73
N ILE A 35 18.23 -10.08 -6.08
CA ILE A 35 16.93 -10.68 -5.71
C ILE A 35 16.12 -10.92 -6.97
N VAL A 36 16.05 -9.93 -7.86
CA VAL A 36 15.35 -10.06 -9.15
C VAL A 36 15.90 -11.23 -9.97
N ASN A 37 17.22 -11.37 -10.07
CA ASN A 37 17.85 -12.47 -10.79
C ASN A 37 17.50 -13.82 -10.16
N CYS A 38 17.58 -13.95 -8.83
CA CYS A 38 17.17 -15.19 -8.14
C CYS A 38 15.69 -15.51 -8.36
N LEU A 39 14.80 -14.52 -8.37
CA LEU A 39 13.38 -14.74 -8.67
C LEU A 39 13.18 -15.28 -10.10
N ILE A 40 13.88 -14.71 -11.08
CA ILE A 40 13.84 -15.18 -12.48
C ILE A 40 14.35 -16.63 -12.57
N GLU A 41 15.47 -16.95 -11.90
CA GLU A 41 16.04 -18.31 -11.84
C GLU A 41 15.08 -19.32 -11.19
N LEU A 42 14.29 -18.88 -10.20
CA LEU A 42 13.24 -19.67 -9.56
C LEU A 42 11.97 -19.83 -10.43
N GLY A 43 11.94 -19.21 -11.61
CA GLY A 43 10.83 -19.29 -12.57
C GLY A 43 9.68 -18.33 -12.27
N VAL A 44 9.92 -17.25 -11.52
CA VAL A 44 8.94 -16.18 -11.29
C VAL A 44 8.87 -15.28 -12.52
N ASN A 45 7.65 -14.92 -12.92
CA ASN A 45 7.43 -13.87 -13.92
C ASN A 45 7.55 -12.49 -13.24
N VAL A 46 8.73 -11.87 -13.32
CA VAL A 46 8.99 -10.58 -12.67
C VAL A 46 8.54 -9.43 -13.57
N LYS A 47 7.64 -8.58 -13.06
CA LYS A 47 7.20 -7.34 -13.73
C LYS A 47 7.72 -6.13 -12.98
N SER A 48 8.49 -5.27 -13.64
CA SER A 48 8.93 -4.00 -13.03
C SER A 48 7.92 -2.90 -13.29
N ALA A 49 7.53 -2.15 -12.25
CA ALA A 49 6.65 -1.00 -12.36
C ALA A 49 7.01 0.08 -11.32
N PRO A 50 6.74 1.37 -11.59
CA PRO A 50 6.87 2.40 -10.56
C PRO A 50 5.76 2.23 -9.51
N LEU A 51 6.13 1.93 -8.27
CA LEU A 51 5.22 1.78 -7.15
C LEU A 51 5.31 3.00 -6.22
N LYS A 52 4.14 3.46 -5.76
CA LYS A 52 4.08 4.57 -4.79
C LYS A 52 4.57 4.14 -3.41
N LYS A 53 4.29 2.89 -3.02
CA LYS A 53 4.65 2.25 -1.73
C LYS A 53 4.80 0.75 -1.93
N GLY A 54 5.66 0.15 -1.10
CA GLY A 54 5.99 -1.28 -1.16
C GLY A 54 7.01 -1.56 -2.26
N ASP A 55 7.79 -2.61 -2.04
CA ASP A 55 8.87 -3.01 -2.94
C ASP A 55 8.46 -4.19 -3.81
N TYR A 56 7.62 -5.09 -3.28
CA TYR A 56 7.11 -6.27 -3.97
C TYR A 56 5.60 -6.42 -3.75
N ILE A 57 4.82 -6.59 -4.81
CA ILE A 57 3.39 -6.91 -4.74
C ILE A 57 3.18 -8.36 -5.18
N LEU A 58 2.62 -9.16 -4.29
CA LEU A 58 2.39 -10.58 -4.50
C LEU A 58 0.94 -10.89 -4.92
N SER A 59 -0.01 -10.05 -4.53
CA SER A 59 -1.43 -10.21 -4.84
C SER A 59 -2.20 -8.88 -4.76
N ASP A 60 -3.52 -8.93 -4.86
CA ASP A 60 -4.41 -7.80 -4.62
C ASP A 60 -4.50 -7.40 -3.14
N GLN A 61 -3.93 -8.20 -2.22
CA GLN A 61 -3.99 -7.93 -0.77
C GLN A 61 -2.64 -8.00 -0.06
N CYS A 62 -1.63 -8.60 -0.68
CA CYS A 62 -0.32 -8.85 -0.08
C CYS A 62 0.78 -8.04 -0.79
N ALA A 63 1.43 -7.17 -0.03
CA ALA A 63 2.60 -6.43 -0.45
C ALA A 63 3.71 -6.53 0.61
N ILE A 64 4.96 -6.45 0.17
CA ILE A 64 6.15 -6.56 0.99
C ILE A 64 6.97 -5.28 0.86
N GLU A 65 7.34 -4.74 2.01
CA GLU A 65 8.43 -3.77 2.13
C GLU A 65 9.69 -4.55 2.54
N ARG A 66 10.78 -4.42 1.77
CA ARG A 66 12.06 -5.00 2.11
C ARG A 66 12.92 -3.95 2.81
N LYS A 67 13.59 -4.35 3.87
CA LYS A 67 14.59 -3.50 4.52
C LYS A 67 15.72 -4.34 5.05
N THR A 68 16.96 -3.89 4.85
CA THR A 68 18.07 -4.53 5.55
C THR A 68 18.00 -4.21 7.05
N VAL A 69 18.53 -5.08 7.91
CA VAL A 69 18.58 -4.81 9.36
C VAL A 69 19.28 -3.48 9.64
N THR A 70 20.35 -3.18 8.91
CA THR A 70 21.10 -1.93 9.04
C THR A 70 20.24 -0.72 8.66
N ASP A 71 19.53 -0.78 7.53
CA ASP A 71 18.65 0.32 7.10
C ASP A 71 17.48 0.51 8.07
N PHE A 72 16.92 -0.59 8.58
CA PHE A 72 15.87 -0.53 9.58
C PHE A 72 16.34 0.28 10.80
N VAL A 73 17.49 -0.09 11.37
CA VAL A 73 18.09 0.61 12.51
C VAL A 73 18.32 2.10 12.21
N TYR A 74 18.90 2.46 11.06
CA TYR A 74 19.12 3.86 10.70
C TYR A 74 17.81 4.65 10.51
N THR A 75 16.77 4.01 9.97
CA THR A 75 15.46 4.63 9.74
C THR A 75 14.63 4.83 11.01
N LEU A 76 14.97 4.17 12.13
CA LEU A 76 14.27 4.34 13.42
C LEU A 76 14.26 5.78 13.95
N THR A 77 15.30 6.55 13.61
CA THR A 77 15.40 7.96 13.99
C THR A 77 14.47 8.87 13.19
N ARG A 78 13.80 8.35 12.14
CA ARG A 78 12.95 9.11 11.23
C ARG A 78 11.49 8.72 11.39
N ARG A 79 10.61 9.73 11.45
CA ARG A 79 9.13 9.53 11.53
C ARG A 79 8.54 8.74 10.35
N TYR A 80 9.25 8.67 9.23
CA TYR A 80 8.72 8.18 7.96
C TYR A 80 8.55 6.65 7.86
N LEU A 81 9.27 5.86 8.67
CA LEU A 81 9.21 4.39 8.57
C LEU A 81 7.81 3.83 8.89
N PHE A 82 7.19 4.34 9.95
CA PHE A 82 5.86 3.93 10.39
C PHE A 82 4.80 4.32 9.35
N ASP A 83 4.83 5.57 8.88
CA ASP A 83 3.89 6.07 7.88
C ASP A 83 3.95 5.26 6.58
N GLN A 84 5.13 4.82 6.15
CA GLN A 84 5.27 4.01 4.95
C GLN A 84 4.57 2.64 5.10
N LEU A 85 4.77 1.96 6.22
CA LEU A 85 4.21 0.64 6.47
C LEU A 85 2.69 0.68 6.73
N PHE A 86 2.21 1.68 7.48
CA PHE A 86 0.77 1.83 7.72
C PHE A 86 0.02 2.19 6.44
N LYS A 87 0.55 3.11 5.64
CA LYS A 87 -0.01 3.40 4.31
C LYS A 87 -0.02 2.18 3.40
N LEU A 88 1.05 1.39 3.41
CA LEU A 88 1.10 0.15 2.64
C LEU A 88 -0.02 -0.82 3.07
N LYS A 89 -0.23 -0.95 4.38
CA LYS A 89 -1.29 -1.80 4.97
C LYS A 89 -2.70 -1.32 4.64
N ASP A 90 -2.94 -0.01 4.56
CA ASP A 90 -4.24 0.54 4.16
C ASP A 90 -4.64 0.10 2.74
N VAL A 91 -3.66 -0.11 1.88
CA VAL A 91 -3.86 -0.52 0.49
C VAL A 91 -3.81 -2.03 0.31
N TYR A 92 -2.91 -2.70 1.02
CA TYR A 92 -2.73 -4.14 1.00
C TYR A 92 -2.88 -4.68 2.43
N PRO A 93 -4.07 -5.16 2.84
CA PRO A 93 -4.35 -5.53 4.23
C PRO A 93 -3.41 -6.60 4.80
N LYS A 94 -2.85 -7.47 3.94
CA LYS A 94 -1.86 -8.50 4.30
C LYS A 94 -0.42 -8.03 4.09
N SER A 95 -0.13 -6.75 4.32
CA SER A 95 1.22 -6.20 4.18
C SER A 95 2.18 -6.69 5.26
N MET A 96 3.44 -6.86 4.89
CA MET A 96 4.50 -7.27 5.81
C MET A 96 5.84 -6.60 5.48
N ILE A 97 6.74 -6.62 6.46
CA ILE A 97 8.13 -6.21 6.28
C ILE A 97 9.04 -7.43 6.28
N VAL A 98 9.92 -7.51 5.29
CA VAL A 98 11.02 -8.47 5.26
C VAL A 98 12.28 -7.77 5.75
N LEU A 99 12.80 -8.21 6.90
CA LEU A 99 14.06 -7.76 7.46
C LEU A 99 15.19 -8.68 7.01
N GLU A 100 15.99 -8.19 6.08
CA GLU A 100 17.12 -8.94 5.52
C GLU A 100 18.43 -8.67 6.28
N GLY A 101 19.08 -9.73 6.73
CA GLY A 101 20.37 -9.72 7.40
C GLY A 101 20.32 -10.28 8.82
N TYR A 102 21.45 -10.17 9.51
CA TYR A 102 21.64 -10.75 10.84
C TYR A 102 21.12 -9.81 11.94
N LEU A 103 19.90 -10.02 12.43
CA LEU A 103 19.26 -9.15 13.42
C LEU A 103 20.12 -8.86 14.67
N PRO A 104 20.88 -9.81 15.27
CA PRO A 104 21.70 -9.51 16.45
C PRO A 104 22.83 -8.49 16.20
N ILE A 105 23.08 -8.06 14.96
CA ILE A 105 23.96 -6.92 14.68
C ILE A 105 23.50 -5.62 15.36
N ILE A 106 22.23 -5.51 15.76
CA ILE A 106 21.70 -4.32 16.46
C ILE A 106 22.45 -3.99 17.77
N TYR A 107 23.06 -4.98 18.42
CA TYR A 107 23.84 -4.79 19.64
C TYR A 107 25.24 -4.20 19.39
N LYS A 108 25.67 -4.14 18.13
CA LYS A 108 26.97 -3.58 17.72
C LYS A 108 26.90 -2.10 17.32
N PHE A 109 25.71 -1.51 17.22
CA PHE A 109 25.58 -0.09 16.88
C PHE A 109 25.92 0.78 18.09
N SER A 110 26.83 1.73 17.92
CA SER A 110 27.25 2.67 18.97
C SER A 110 26.22 3.75 19.26
N HIS A 111 25.49 4.22 18.24
CA HIS A 111 24.63 5.40 18.33
C HIS A 111 23.15 5.09 18.61
N ILE A 112 22.74 3.82 18.57
CA ILE A 112 21.34 3.42 18.75
C ILE A 112 21.27 2.30 19.78
N LYS A 113 20.53 2.54 20.87
CA LYS A 113 20.30 1.53 21.91
C LYS A 113 19.42 0.40 21.35
N PRO A 114 19.75 -0.89 21.60
CA PRO A 114 18.93 -2.02 21.17
C PRO A 114 17.47 -1.93 21.59
N ALA A 115 17.20 -1.36 22.78
CA ALA A 115 15.84 -1.13 23.27
C ALA A 115 14.98 -0.25 22.34
N ALA A 116 15.58 0.71 21.62
CA ALA A 116 14.86 1.52 20.64
C ALA A 116 14.43 0.69 19.42
N VAL A 117 15.29 -0.23 18.97
CA VAL A 117 14.98 -1.18 17.89
C VAL A 117 13.83 -2.09 18.31
N TRP A 118 13.93 -2.70 19.49
CA TRP A 118 12.88 -3.57 20.03
C TRP A 118 11.56 -2.81 20.22
N GLY A 119 11.60 -1.58 20.73
CA GLY A 119 10.42 -0.73 20.89
C GLY A 119 9.73 -0.44 19.56
N ALA A 120 10.50 -0.15 18.51
CA ALA A 120 9.94 0.08 17.17
C ALA A 120 9.36 -1.18 16.54
N MET A 121 10.06 -2.31 16.62
CA MET A 121 9.56 -3.61 16.15
C MET A 121 8.27 -3.99 16.88
N PHE A 122 8.24 -3.82 18.20
CA PHE A 122 7.05 -4.07 19.01
C PHE A 122 5.88 -3.17 18.61
N ASN A 123 6.12 -1.88 18.37
CA ASN A 123 5.07 -0.95 17.94
C ASN A 123 4.48 -1.35 16.59
N LEU A 124 5.33 -1.67 15.61
CA LEU A 124 4.88 -2.15 14.30
C LEU A 124 4.09 -3.47 14.40
N ALA A 125 4.60 -4.43 15.17
CA ALA A 125 3.93 -5.71 15.39
C ALA A 125 2.58 -5.54 16.12
N LYS A 126 2.52 -4.67 17.13
CA LYS A 126 1.27 -4.34 17.86
C LYS A 126 0.22 -3.71 16.96
N ASN A 127 0.63 -2.95 15.95
CA ASN A 127 -0.25 -2.40 14.92
C ASN A 127 -0.52 -3.39 13.77
N GLY A 128 -0.18 -4.66 13.95
CA GLY A 128 -0.46 -5.76 13.04
C GLY A 128 0.34 -5.71 11.74
N VAL A 129 1.56 -5.18 11.77
CA VAL A 129 2.53 -5.35 10.68
C VAL A 129 3.28 -6.66 10.93
N ALA A 130 3.19 -7.61 10.00
CA ALA A 130 3.91 -8.87 10.11
C ALA A 130 5.40 -8.68 9.76
N PHE A 131 6.27 -9.42 10.45
CA PHE A 131 7.71 -9.43 10.23
C PHE A 131 8.16 -10.79 9.74
N ILE A 132 9.00 -10.80 8.72
CA ILE A 132 9.73 -11.99 8.26
C ILE A 132 11.21 -11.65 8.24
N ASN A 133 12.02 -12.50 8.84
CA ASN A 133 13.47 -12.32 8.88
C ASN A 133 14.13 -13.28 7.89
N THR A 134 14.99 -12.75 7.03
CA THR A 134 15.80 -13.52 6.09
C THR A 134 17.27 -13.17 6.31
N LYS A 135 18.19 -14.11 6.13
CA LYS A 135 19.62 -13.87 6.38
C LYS A 135 20.34 -13.29 5.16
N SER A 136 19.79 -13.49 3.97
CA SER A 136 20.42 -13.10 2.71
C SER A 136 19.40 -12.80 1.62
N TYR A 137 19.85 -12.14 0.56
CA TYR A 137 19.06 -11.90 -0.65
C TYR A 137 18.51 -13.19 -1.29
N LYS A 138 19.22 -14.34 -1.14
CA LYS A 138 18.75 -15.64 -1.64
C LYS A 138 17.54 -16.12 -0.85
N GLU A 139 17.63 -16.09 0.48
CA GLU A 139 16.51 -16.44 1.36
C GLU A 139 15.33 -15.50 1.15
N THR A 140 15.58 -14.20 0.92
CA THR A 140 14.54 -13.23 0.54
C THR A 140 13.84 -13.64 -0.76
N ALA A 141 14.59 -13.99 -1.81
CA ALA A 141 14.01 -14.42 -3.07
C ALA A 141 13.21 -15.72 -2.95
N GLU A 142 13.72 -16.71 -2.20
CA GLU A 142 13.03 -17.96 -1.92
C GLU A 142 11.72 -17.73 -1.16
N PHE A 143 11.75 -16.88 -0.12
CA PHE A 143 10.55 -16.49 0.61
C PHE A 143 9.51 -15.82 -0.29
N LEU A 144 9.93 -14.84 -1.10
CA LEU A 144 9.08 -14.15 -2.06
C LEU A 144 8.43 -15.11 -3.06
N TYR A 145 9.20 -16.09 -3.58
CA TYR A 145 8.70 -17.13 -4.47
C TYR A 145 7.61 -17.98 -3.81
N VAL A 146 7.87 -18.48 -2.59
CA VAL A 146 6.91 -19.34 -1.86
C VAL A 146 5.64 -18.56 -1.52
N ALA A 147 5.78 -17.33 -1.02
CA ALA A 147 4.65 -16.47 -0.68
C ALA A 147 3.80 -16.12 -1.91
N ALA A 148 4.43 -15.81 -3.06
CA ALA A 148 3.72 -15.54 -4.30
C ALA A 148 2.96 -16.79 -4.80
N LYS A 149 3.57 -17.97 -4.70
CA LYS A 149 2.93 -19.23 -5.06
C LYS A 149 1.69 -19.49 -4.18
N GLN A 150 1.78 -19.22 -2.88
CA GLN A 150 0.66 -19.38 -1.97
C GLN A 150 -0.51 -18.44 -2.31
N GLU A 151 -0.24 -17.15 -2.47
CA GLU A 151 -1.29 -16.17 -2.78
C GLU A 151 -1.93 -16.42 -4.16
N GLN A 152 -1.14 -16.83 -5.17
CA GLN A 152 -1.64 -16.90 -6.54
C GLN A 152 -2.17 -18.26 -6.96
N ILE A 153 -1.56 -19.34 -6.48
CA ILE A 153 -1.93 -20.70 -6.90
C ILE A 153 -2.91 -21.32 -5.92
N VAL A 154 -2.66 -21.15 -4.61
CA VAL A 154 -3.52 -21.72 -3.57
C VAL A 154 -4.74 -20.82 -3.32
N GLU A 155 -4.52 -19.51 -3.10
CA GLU A 155 -5.62 -18.56 -2.90
C GLU A 155 -6.23 -18.00 -4.19
N LYS A 156 -5.66 -18.33 -5.36
CA LYS A 156 -6.13 -17.88 -6.69
C LYS A 156 -6.23 -16.35 -6.85
N ARG A 157 -5.37 -15.61 -6.15
CA ARG A 157 -5.29 -14.14 -6.24
C ARG A 157 -4.35 -13.70 -7.35
N LYS A 158 -4.47 -12.45 -7.79
CA LYS A 158 -3.62 -11.87 -8.83
C LYS A 158 -2.91 -10.61 -8.33
N PRO A 159 -1.61 -10.43 -8.62
CA PRO A 159 -0.92 -9.18 -8.32
C PRO A 159 -1.63 -8.01 -8.97
N THR A 160 -2.00 -7.01 -8.17
CA THR A 160 -2.72 -5.82 -8.66
C THR A 160 -2.08 -4.60 -8.04
N ILE A 161 -1.69 -3.62 -8.87
CA ILE A 161 -1.24 -2.33 -8.37
C ILE A 161 -2.46 -1.49 -8.05
N HIS A 162 -2.73 -1.29 -6.77
CA HIS A 162 -3.77 -0.37 -6.33
C HIS A 162 -3.34 1.08 -6.48
N ALA A 163 -4.24 1.91 -7.00
CA ALA A 163 -4.07 3.34 -6.93
C ALA A 163 -4.17 3.78 -5.46
N PHE A 164 -3.08 4.31 -4.90
CA PHE A 164 -3.14 5.04 -3.63
C PHE A 164 -4.12 6.20 -3.79
N LYS A 165 -5.31 6.06 -3.20
CA LYS A 165 -6.23 7.17 -3.04
C LYS A 165 -5.58 8.15 -2.08
N LYS A 166 -5.58 9.42 -2.46
CA LYS A 166 -4.86 10.52 -1.82
C LYS A 166 -5.48 10.93 -0.48
N ASN A 167 -6.14 10.01 0.24
CA ASN A 167 -6.98 10.33 1.39
C ASN A 167 -6.24 10.00 2.70
N ASP A 168 -5.02 10.53 2.86
CA ASP A 168 -4.15 10.26 4.02
C ASP A 168 -4.74 10.79 5.34
N THR A 169 -5.71 11.71 5.26
CA THR A 169 -6.42 12.28 6.41
C THR A 169 -7.93 12.37 6.16
N LEU A 170 -8.72 12.57 7.22
CA LEU A 170 -10.16 12.88 7.08
C LEU A 170 -10.38 14.12 6.21
N SER A 171 -9.50 15.12 6.31
CA SER A 171 -9.50 16.31 5.46
C SER A 171 -9.29 15.95 3.99
N ASP A 172 -8.35 15.06 3.70
CA ASP A 172 -8.11 14.62 2.33
C ASP A 172 -9.28 13.79 1.78
N ALA A 173 -9.91 12.97 2.62
CA ALA A 173 -11.13 12.25 2.25
C ALA A 173 -12.29 13.20 1.93
N GLN A 174 -12.44 14.29 2.71
CA GLN A 174 -13.43 15.34 2.44
C GLN A 174 -13.13 16.06 1.13
N ILE A 175 -11.88 16.48 0.91
CA ILE A 175 -11.44 17.13 -0.34
C ILE A 175 -11.68 16.20 -1.52
N PHE A 176 -11.33 14.91 -1.39
CA PHE A 176 -11.52 13.92 -2.44
C PHE A 176 -12.99 13.73 -2.81
N LEU A 177 -13.85 13.53 -1.81
CA LEU A 177 -15.30 13.40 -2.01
C LEU A 177 -15.86 14.62 -2.76
N VAL A 178 -15.53 15.84 -2.33
CA VAL A 178 -16.01 17.05 -3.00
C VAL A 178 -15.39 17.21 -4.39
N SER A 179 -14.13 16.83 -4.58
CA SER A 179 -13.45 16.87 -5.89
C SER A 179 -13.90 15.80 -6.89
N SER A 180 -14.63 14.78 -6.44
CA SER A 180 -15.23 13.79 -7.36
C SER A 180 -16.46 14.33 -8.11
N LEU A 181 -16.93 15.53 -7.74
CA LEU A 181 -18.05 16.17 -8.41
C LEU A 181 -17.66 16.74 -9.79
N PRO A 182 -18.60 16.78 -10.76
CA PRO A 182 -18.33 17.32 -12.07
C PRO A 182 -17.78 18.75 -12.02
N ASN A 183 -16.68 18.99 -12.74
CA ASN A 183 -16.03 20.31 -12.87
C ASN A 183 -15.48 20.92 -11.55
N ILE A 184 -15.24 20.08 -10.53
CA ILE A 184 -14.68 20.50 -9.24
C ILE A 184 -13.32 19.82 -9.02
N GLY A 185 -12.23 20.59 -9.22
CA GLY A 185 -10.89 20.15 -8.85
C GLY A 185 -10.58 20.39 -7.36
N GLY A 186 -9.39 19.95 -6.92
CA GLY A 186 -8.97 20.04 -5.51
C GLY A 186 -9.01 21.46 -4.92
N GLU A 187 -8.65 22.50 -5.69
CA GLU A 187 -8.71 23.89 -5.22
C GLU A 187 -10.15 24.34 -4.95
N LYS A 188 -11.09 24.06 -5.87
CA LYS A 188 -12.51 24.38 -5.69
C LYS A 188 -13.11 23.58 -4.53
N ALA A 189 -12.74 22.31 -4.41
CA ALA A 189 -13.17 21.47 -3.29
C ALA A 189 -12.73 22.06 -1.94
N LYS A 190 -11.49 22.57 -1.87
CA LYS A 190 -10.99 23.24 -0.67
C LYS A 190 -11.77 24.53 -0.36
N LEU A 191 -12.03 25.38 -1.35
CA LEU A 191 -12.82 26.61 -1.17
C LEU A 191 -14.25 26.31 -0.67
N ILE A 192 -14.89 25.27 -1.21
CA ILE A 192 -16.21 24.81 -0.76
C ILE A 192 -16.15 24.37 0.70
N LEU A 193 -15.16 23.55 1.06
CA LEU A 193 -15.01 23.03 2.42
C LEU A 193 -14.60 24.12 3.41
N GLU A 194 -13.79 25.09 3.03
CA GLU A 194 -13.47 26.27 3.85
C GLU A 194 -14.74 27.10 4.11
N LYS A 195 -15.65 27.23 3.14
CA LYS A 195 -16.91 27.97 3.31
C LYS A 195 -17.96 27.22 4.15
N TYR A 196 -18.17 25.94 3.87
CA TYR A 196 -19.28 25.16 4.45
C TYR A 196 -18.85 24.18 5.55
N GLN A 197 -17.54 24.07 5.82
CA GLN A 197 -16.90 23.30 6.89
C GLN A 197 -17.00 21.77 6.78
N THR A 198 -18.03 21.23 6.12
CA THR A 198 -18.21 19.78 5.93
C THR A 198 -18.81 19.47 4.54
N PRO A 199 -18.53 18.29 3.95
CA PRO A 199 -19.15 17.90 2.69
C PRO A 199 -20.69 17.89 2.75
N LEU A 200 -21.27 17.40 3.85
CA LEU A 200 -22.72 17.36 4.02
C LEU A 200 -23.35 18.77 3.98
N LYS A 201 -22.79 19.73 4.74
CA LYS A 201 -23.24 21.12 4.69
C LYS A 201 -23.06 21.72 3.30
N ALA A 202 -21.95 21.42 2.62
CA ALA A 202 -21.73 21.88 1.25
C ALA A 202 -22.83 21.36 0.30
N PHE A 203 -23.12 20.06 0.34
CA PHE A 203 -24.11 19.42 -0.53
C PHE A 203 -25.54 19.89 -0.25
N ASN A 204 -25.89 20.13 1.00
CA ASN A 204 -27.20 20.68 1.35
C ASN A 204 -27.39 22.14 0.89
N ASN A 205 -26.32 22.84 0.50
CA ASN A 205 -26.34 24.25 0.13
C ASN A 205 -25.77 24.50 -1.29
N ILE A 206 -25.89 23.54 -2.22
CA ILE A 206 -25.36 23.65 -3.60
C ILE A 206 -25.88 24.92 -4.32
N GLU A 207 -27.12 25.32 -4.07
CA GLU A 207 -27.73 26.49 -4.70
C GLU A 207 -27.04 27.81 -4.34
N ASP A 208 -26.40 27.86 -3.17
CA ASP A 208 -25.70 29.02 -2.67
C ASP A 208 -24.24 29.11 -3.14
N TRP A 209 -23.69 28.03 -3.74
CA TRP A 209 -22.29 28.00 -4.16
C TRP A 209 -21.91 29.16 -5.10
N PRO A 210 -22.72 29.53 -6.13
CA PRO A 210 -22.39 30.65 -7.01
C PRO A 210 -22.35 32.02 -6.34
N LYS A 211 -23.07 32.17 -5.22
CA LYS A 211 -23.12 33.43 -4.48
C LYS A 211 -22.02 33.52 -3.43
N LYS A 212 -21.63 32.37 -2.85
CA LYS A 212 -20.85 32.30 -1.62
C LYS A 212 -19.43 31.79 -1.79
N VAL A 213 -19.10 31.18 -2.93
CA VAL A 213 -17.78 30.59 -3.17
C VAL A 213 -17.24 31.07 -4.53
N HIS A 214 -16.07 31.69 -4.50
CA HIS A 214 -15.43 32.23 -5.69
C HIS A 214 -15.11 31.13 -6.72
N GLY A 215 -15.41 31.36 -8.00
CA GLY A 215 -15.11 30.43 -9.09
C GLY A 215 -16.10 29.26 -9.28
N LEU A 216 -17.23 29.25 -8.56
CA LEU A 216 -18.29 28.24 -8.66
C LEU A 216 -19.55 28.78 -9.33
N GLY A 217 -19.45 29.08 -10.63
CA GLY A 217 -20.59 29.59 -11.39
C GLY A 217 -21.83 28.67 -11.42
N PRO A 218 -22.98 29.19 -11.85
CA PRO A 218 -24.25 28.46 -11.89
C PRO A 218 -24.18 27.19 -12.76
N ILE A 219 -23.36 27.16 -13.80
CA ILE A 219 -23.15 25.98 -14.65
C ILE A 219 -22.64 24.78 -13.83
N ILE A 220 -21.65 25.00 -12.98
CA ILE A 220 -21.06 23.93 -12.15
C ILE A 220 -22.08 23.47 -11.13
N SER A 221 -22.70 24.43 -10.42
CA SER A 221 -23.65 24.13 -9.34
C SER A 221 -24.90 23.40 -9.87
N ASN A 222 -25.40 23.78 -11.05
CA ASN A 222 -26.51 23.08 -11.70
C ASN A 222 -26.14 21.65 -12.09
N LYS A 223 -24.94 21.43 -12.63
CA LYS A 223 -24.51 20.07 -13.02
C LYS A 223 -24.31 19.17 -11.80
N VAL A 224 -23.78 19.71 -10.70
CA VAL A 224 -23.69 19.00 -9.43
C VAL A 224 -25.09 18.70 -8.88
N LYS A 225 -26.01 19.66 -8.92
CA LYS A 225 -27.40 19.47 -8.48
C LYS A 225 -28.11 18.38 -9.28
N GLU A 226 -27.88 18.34 -10.59
CA GLU A 226 -28.40 17.29 -11.48
C GLU A 226 -27.91 15.90 -11.03
N VAL A 227 -26.60 15.73 -10.81
CA VAL A 227 -26.03 14.46 -10.32
C VAL A 227 -26.60 14.05 -8.97
N MET A 228 -26.78 14.99 -8.05
CA MET A 228 -27.23 14.70 -6.68
C MET A 228 -28.73 14.39 -6.57
N ASN A 229 -29.56 14.87 -7.51
CA ASN A 229 -31.02 14.74 -7.43
C ASN A 229 -31.62 13.80 -8.47
N THR A 230 -30.88 13.42 -9.51
CA THR A 230 -31.37 12.47 -10.51
C THR A 230 -31.34 11.06 -9.92
N GLN A 231 -32.44 10.32 -10.10
CA GLN A 231 -32.47 8.91 -9.69
C GLN A 231 -31.42 8.11 -10.44
N TYR A 232 -30.74 7.21 -9.73
CA TYR A 232 -29.72 6.35 -10.33
C TYR A 232 -30.38 5.34 -11.26
N ASN A 233 -30.10 5.45 -12.56
CA ASN A 233 -30.43 4.43 -13.54
C ASN A 233 -29.20 3.54 -13.77
N LYS A 234 -29.37 2.23 -13.58
CA LYS A 234 -28.40 1.22 -14.03
C LYS A 234 -28.52 1.09 -15.54
N GLU A 235 -27.68 1.79 -16.28
CA GLU A 235 -27.26 1.33 -17.61
C GLU A 235 -26.09 0.35 -17.45
#